data_AF-A0A1G8D6S0-F1
#
_entry.id   AF-A0A1G8D6S0-F1
#
_cell.length_a   1.000
_cell.length_b   1.000
_cell.length_c   1.000
_cell.angle_alpha   90.00
_cell.angle_beta   90.00
_cell.angle_gamma   90.00
#
_symmetry.space_group_name_H-M   'P 1'
#
loop_
_entity.id
_entity.type
_entity.pdbx_description
1 polymer ?
#
loop_
_entity_poly.entity_id
_entity_poly.type
_entity_poly.pdbx_seq_one_letter_code
_entity_poly.pdbx_strand_id
1 'polypeptide(L)'
;MSTKQHNHLEAYLKDEMLQLKLMSFTIKKASKRFNLSKDEVKSTYLKVRSMIRKEAINRGIVYLLLSTIFLFVGIKSVQGNSGYIYLGGLLLGSAGILTALGYFVLAIKGSSQ
;
A
#
# COMPACT_ATOMS: atom_id res chain seq x y z
N MET A 1 -2.19 -5.18 -27.77
CA MET A 1 -2.49 -3.88 -27.13
C MET A 1 -1.26 -2.97 -27.20
N SER A 2 -1.41 -1.67 -27.48
CA SER A 2 -0.28 -0.72 -27.52
C SER A 2 0.24 -0.41 -26.11
N THR A 3 1.55 -0.21 -25.94
CA THR A 3 2.20 0.07 -24.65
C THR A 3 1.60 1.29 -23.94
N LYS A 4 1.22 2.33 -24.69
CA LYS A 4 0.54 3.51 -24.13
C LYS A 4 -0.83 3.16 -23.55
N GLN A 5 -1.61 2.35 -24.27
CA GLN A 5 -2.94 1.91 -23.85
C GLN A 5 -2.85 1.01 -22.60
N HIS A 6 -1.79 0.20 -22.48
CA HIS A 6 -1.50 -0.61 -21.28
C HIS A 6 -1.22 0.25 -20.06
N ASN A 7 -0.36 1.25 -20.18
CA ASN A 7 -0.04 2.15 -19.07
C ASN A 7 -1.29 2.93 -18.59
N HIS A 8 -2.15 3.37 -19.52
CA HIS A 8 -3.41 4.03 -19.16
C HIS A 8 -4.41 3.10 -18.47
N LEU A 9 -4.50 1.83 -18.90
CA LEU A 9 -5.33 0.83 -18.23
C LEU A 9 -4.82 0.55 -16.81
N GLU A 10 -3.51 0.35 -16.65
CA GLU A 10 -2.91 0.10 -15.34
C GLU A 10 -3.14 1.28 -14.37
N ALA A 11 -2.94 2.52 -14.84
CA ALA A 11 -3.19 3.71 -14.03
C ALA A 11 -4.67 3.84 -13.61
N TYR A 12 -5.59 3.59 -14.55
CA TYR A 12 -7.02 3.61 -14.26
C TYR A 12 -7.43 2.55 -13.23
N LEU A 13 -6.90 1.33 -13.37
CA LEU A 13 -7.19 0.24 -12.44
C LEU A 13 -6.61 0.52 -11.05
N LYS A 14 -5.42 1.14 -10.97
CA LYS A 14 -4.82 1.56 -9.70
C LYS A 14 -5.71 2.56 -8.95
N ASP A 15 -6.24 3.57 -9.64
CA ASP A 15 -7.14 4.56 -9.04
C ASP A 15 -8.46 3.94 -8.56
N GLU A 16 -9.11 3.12 -9.39
CA GLU A 16 -10.37 2.48 -9.01
C GLU A 16 -10.20 1.48 -7.85
N MET A 17 -9.04 0.82 -7.73
CA MET A 17 -8.71 -0.05 -6.59
C MET A 17 -8.50 0.74 -5.29
N LEU A 18 -7.87 1.91 -5.36
CA LEU A 18 -7.68 2.78 -4.19
C LEU A 18 -9.02 3.31 -3.65
N GLN A 19 -10.01 3.47 -4.53
CA GLN A 19 -11.37 3.84 -4.17
C GLN A 19 -12.21 2.67 -3.62
N LEU A 20 -11.60 1.50 -3.40
CA LEU A 20 -12.26 0.29 -2.86
C LEU A 20 -13.51 -0.16 -3.64
N LYS A 21 -13.56 0.15 -4.94
CA LYS A 21 -14.69 -0.27 -5.79
C LYS A 21 -14.68 -1.77 -6.03
N LEU A 22 -15.87 -2.35 -6.16
CA LEU A 22 -16.06 -3.77 -6.45
C LEU A 22 -15.36 -4.15 -7.77
N MET A 23 -14.55 -5.22 -7.72
CA MET A 23 -13.79 -5.73 -8.86
C MET A 23 -14.66 -5.95 -10.11
N SER A 24 -15.85 -6.53 -9.94
CA SER A 24 -16.79 -6.80 -11.04
C SER A 24 -17.24 -5.52 -11.74
N PHE A 25 -17.47 -4.45 -10.98
CA PHE A 25 -17.84 -3.14 -11.50
C PHE A 25 -16.66 -2.47 -12.21
N THR A 26 -15.49 -2.50 -11.59
CA THR A 26 -14.24 -1.95 -12.15
C THR A 26 -13.89 -2.63 -13.49
N ILE A 27 -13.97 -3.96 -13.57
CA ILE A 27 -13.71 -4.71 -14.80
C ILE A 27 -14.74 -4.37 -15.88
N LYS A 28 -16.03 -4.32 -15.54
CA LYS A 28 -17.09 -3.97 -16.50
C LYS A 28 -16.89 -2.56 -17.05
N LYS A 29 -16.50 -1.61 -16.20
CA LYS A 29 -16.26 -0.21 -16.57
C LYS A 29 -14.99 -0.05 -17.42
N ALA A 30 -13.89 -0.71 -17.03
CA ALA A 30 -12.65 -0.72 -17.79
C ALA A 30 -12.80 -1.40 -19.16
N SER A 31 -13.49 -2.55 -19.23
CA SER A 31 -13.77 -3.25 -20.50
C SER A 31 -14.51 -2.34 -21.48
N LYS A 32 -15.54 -1.62 -21.01
CA LYS A 32 -16.25 -0.63 -21.84
C LYS A 32 -15.37 0.57 -22.24
N ARG A 33 -14.58 1.11 -21.31
CA ARG A 33 -13.78 2.33 -21.54
C ARG A 33 -12.61 2.11 -22.50
N PHE A 34 -11.97 0.96 -22.42
CA PHE A 34 -10.77 0.65 -23.22
C PHE A 34 -11.06 -0.25 -24.43
N ASN A 35 -12.32 -0.65 -24.63
CA ASN A 35 -12.77 -1.57 -25.67
C ASN A 35 -11.97 -2.89 -25.67
N LEU A 36 -11.82 -3.49 -24.49
CA LEU A 36 -11.07 -4.73 -24.27
C LEU A 36 -12.00 -5.83 -23.74
N SER A 37 -11.60 -7.08 -23.97
CA SER A 37 -12.30 -8.22 -23.39
C SER A 37 -12.26 -8.18 -21.86
N LYS A 38 -13.30 -8.70 -21.20
CA LYS A 38 -13.33 -8.75 -19.72
C LYS A 38 -12.18 -9.59 -19.16
N ASP A 39 -11.76 -10.63 -19.87
CA ASP A 39 -10.68 -11.52 -19.44
C ASP A 39 -9.31 -10.83 -19.49
N GLU A 40 -9.06 -10.02 -20.51
CA GLU A 40 -7.84 -9.21 -20.63
C GLU A 40 -7.76 -8.10 -19.58
N VAL A 41 -8.90 -7.47 -19.27
CA VAL A 41 -8.99 -6.50 -18.17
C VAL A 41 -8.82 -7.19 -16.82
N LYS A 42 -9.39 -8.38 -16.64
CA LYS A 42 -9.27 -9.17 -15.41
C LYS A 42 -7.82 -9.60 -15.15
N SER A 43 -7.10 -10.06 -16.17
CA SER A 43 -5.69 -10.42 -16.03
C SER A 43 -4.84 -9.21 -15.64
N THR A 44 -5.07 -8.07 -16.29
CA THR A 44 -4.39 -6.80 -15.95
C THR A 44 -4.77 -6.33 -14.54
N TYR A 45 -6.03 -6.45 -14.13
CA TYR A 45 -6.49 -6.17 -12.78
C TYR A 45 -5.72 -6.99 -11.74
N LEU A 46 -5.60 -8.31 -11.93
CA LEU A 46 -4.85 -9.16 -10.99
C LEU A 46 -3.36 -8.78 -10.91
N LYS A 47 -2.76 -8.39 -12.04
CA LYS A 47 -1.38 -7.90 -12.10
C LYS A 47 -1.19 -6.61 -11.32
N VAL A 48 -2.05 -5.60 -11.54
CA VAL A 48 -2.03 -4.31 -10.82
C VAL A 48 -2.25 -4.55 -9.32
N ARG A 49 -3.18 -5.43 -8.94
CA ARG A 49 -3.42 -5.82 -7.54
C ARG A 49 -2.17 -6.40 -6.89
N SER A 50 -1.47 -7.30 -7.60
CA SER A 50 -0.20 -7.90 -7.13
C SER A 50 0.90 -6.84 -6.97
N MET A 51 1.00 -5.88 -7.90
CA MET A 51 1.94 -4.76 -7.78
C MET A 51 1.65 -3.89 -6.55
N ILE A 52 0.40 -3.50 -6.33
CA ILE A 52 -0.01 -2.71 -5.16
C ILE A 52 0.31 -3.48 -3.87
N ARG A 53 0.08 -4.79 -3.84
CA ARG A 53 0.40 -5.63 -2.68
C ARG A 53 1.89 -5.65 -2.39
N LYS A 54 2.74 -5.85 -3.41
CA LYS A 54 4.20 -5.81 -3.25
C LYS A 54 4.67 -4.43 -2.77
N GLU A 55 4.12 -3.37 -3.34
CA GLU A 55 4.43 -1.99 -2.95
C GLU A 55 4.03 -1.72 -1.49
N ALA A 56 2.85 -2.17 -1.07
CA ALA A 56 2.37 -2.06 0.30
C ALA A 56 3.26 -2.83 1.29
N ILE A 57 3.65 -4.07 0.97
CA ILE A 57 4.58 -4.84 1.81
C ILE A 57 5.92 -4.11 1.94
N ASN A 58 6.48 -3.63 0.83
CA ASN A 58 7.77 -2.95 0.84
C ASN A 58 7.72 -1.68 1.69
N ARG A 59 6.67 -0.86 1.54
CA ARG A 59 6.45 0.31 2.39
C ARG A 59 6.26 -0.08 3.85
N GLY A 60 5.48 -1.12 4.14
CA GLY A 60 5.28 -1.65 5.49
C GLY A 60 6.60 -2.02 6.17
N ILE A 61 7.51 -2.69 5.46
CA ILE A 61 8.85 -3.02 5.96
C ILE A 61 9.66 -1.76 6.23
N VAL A 62 9.68 -0.80 5.31
CA VAL A 62 10.42 0.46 5.48
C VAL A 62 9.94 1.22 6.72
N TYR A 63 8.62 1.38 6.89
CA TYR A 63 8.06 2.03 8.07
C TYR A 63 8.39 1.26 9.34
N LEU A 64 8.34 -0.08 9.33
CA LEU A 64 8.67 -0.89 10.50
C LEU A 64 10.14 -0.73 10.91
N LEU A 65 11.06 -0.71 9.96
CA LEU A 65 12.49 -0.48 10.21
C LEU A 65 12.75 0.91 10.81
N LEU A 66 12.21 1.97 10.19
CA LEU A 66 12.32 3.33 10.70
C LEU A 66 11.74 3.45 12.11
N SER A 67 10.57 2.85 12.34
CA SER A 67 9.91 2.87 13.64
C SER A 67 10.72 2.21 14.71
N THR A 68 11.38 1.09 14.38
CA THR A 68 12.25 0.37 15.32
C THR A 68 13.43 1.24 15.74
N ILE A 69 14.02 1.98 14.79
CA ILE A 69 15.09 2.95 15.08
C ILE A 69 14.58 4.07 16.01
N PHE A 70 13.42 4.67 15.70
CA PHE A 70 12.86 5.73 16.54
C PHE A 70 12.47 5.25 17.94
N LEU A 71 11.89 4.05 18.07
CA LEU A 71 11.63 3.43 19.37
C LEU A 71 12.91 3.19 20.15
N PHE A 72 13.96 2.68 19.49
CA PHE A 72 15.25 2.45 20.13
C PHE A 72 15.86 3.75 20.66
N VAL A 73 15.86 4.81 19.86
CA VAL A 73 16.31 6.15 20.28
C VAL A 73 15.44 6.67 21.44
N GLY A 74 14.12 6.49 21.35
CA GLY A 74 13.18 6.87 22.40
C GLY A 74 13.51 6.20 23.72
N ILE A 75 13.60 4.86 23.73
CA ILE A 75 13.92 4.04 24.92
C ILE A 75 15.29 4.39 25.49
N LYS A 76 16.32 4.56 24.65
CA LYS A 76 17.67 4.92 25.12
C LYS A 76 17.70 6.32 25.74
N SER A 77 16.91 7.24 25.22
CA SER A 77 16.82 8.61 25.75
C SER A 77 16.13 8.70 27.10
N VAL A 78 15.28 7.72 27.46
CA VAL A 78 14.70 7.59 28.82
C VAL A 78 15.80 7.42 29.87
N GLN A 79 16.88 6.71 29.55
CA GLN A 79 18.00 6.49 30.47
C GLN A 79 18.91 7.72 30.62
N GLY A 80 18.89 8.64 29.65
CA GLY A 80 19.74 9.84 29.59
C GLY A 80 19.08 11.15 30.07
N ASN A 81 17.90 11.08 30.68
CA ASN A 81 17.13 12.24 31.20
C ASN A 81 16.82 13.33 30.16
N SER A 82 16.77 12.98 28.87
CA SER A 82 16.55 13.92 27.76
C SER A 82 15.07 13.99 27.39
N GLY A 83 14.30 14.79 28.14
CA GLY A 83 12.82 14.80 28.14
C GLY A 83 12.13 14.86 26.76
N TYR A 84 12.57 15.75 25.86
CA TYR A 84 11.93 15.91 24.54
C TYR A 84 12.30 14.81 23.54
N ILE A 85 13.48 14.20 23.69
CA ILE A 85 14.02 13.22 22.75
C ILE A 85 13.34 11.85 22.96
N TYR A 86 13.08 11.48 24.22
CA TYR A 86 12.39 10.22 24.50
C TYR A 86 10.94 10.25 24.00
N LEU A 87 10.21 11.34 24.26
CA LEU A 87 8.80 11.45 23.88
C LEU A 87 8.63 11.46 22.36
N GLY A 88 9.48 12.22 21.65
CA GLY A 88 9.47 12.28 20.19
C GLY A 88 9.83 10.93 19.55
N GLY A 89 10.88 10.26 20.03
CA GLY A 89 11.28 8.94 19.51
C GLY A 89 10.22 7.86 19.74
N LEU A 90 9.61 7.83 20.92
CA LEU A 90 8.52 6.88 21.21
C LEU A 90 7.28 7.14 20.36
N LEU A 91 6.85 8.40 20.22
CA LEU A 91 5.68 8.75 19.41
C LEU A 91 5.88 8.45 17.92
N LEU A 92 7.03 8.85 17.35
CA LEU A 92 7.35 8.56 15.94
C LEU A 92 7.49 7.05 15.70
N GLY A 93 8.09 6.34 16.65
CA GLY A 93 8.19 4.89 16.63
C GLY A 93 6.82 4.21 16.63
N SER A 94 5.96 4.54 17.58
CA SER A 94 4.61 3.96 17.65
C SER A 94 3.74 4.32 16.44
N ALA A 95 3.77 5.58 15.98
CA ALA A 95 3.02 6.02 14.81
C ALA A 95 3.48 5.30 13.52
N GLY A 96 4.78 5.10 13.38
CA GLY A 96 5.33 4.36 12.25
C GLY A 96 4.98 2.86 12.30
N ILE A 97 4.92 2.22 13.48
CA ILE A 97 4.43 0.84 13.62
C ILE A 97 2.97 0.74 13.20
N LEU A 98 2.12 1.65 13.67
CA LEU A 98 0.70 1.70 13.26
C LEU A 98 0.56 1.87 11.75
N THR A 99 1.40 2.72 11.15
CA THR A 99 1.44 2.93 9.70
C THR A 99 1.88 1.67 8.95
N ALA A 100 2.93 0.98 9.43
CA ALA A 100 3.39 -0.29 8.87
C ALA A 100 2.30 -1.37 8.94
N LEU A 101 1.60 -1.48 10.07
CA LEU A 101 0.46 -2.38 10.24
C LEU A 101 -0.66 -2.06 9.24
N GLY A 102 -0.96 -0.77 9.02
CA GLY A 102 -1.92 -0.35 7.99
C GLY A 102 -1.53 -0.83 6.60
N TYR A 103 -0.25 -0.73 6.23
CA TYR A 103 0.26 -1.25 4.96
C TYR A 103 0.19 -2.78 4.85
N PHE A 104 0.47 -3.51 5.92
CA PHE A 104 0.32 -4.98 5.92
C PHE A 104 -1.15 -5.40 5.85
N VAL A 105 -2.06 -4.70 6.53
CA VAL A 105 -3.51 -4.93 6.39
C VAL A 105 -3.97 -4.67 4.97
N LEU A 106 -3.49 -3.61 4.30
CA LEU A 106 -3.78 -3.37 2.87
C LEU A 106 -3.27 -4.52 1.99
N ALA A 107 -2.08 -5.05 2.28
CA ALA A 107 -1.51 -6.17 1.56
C ALA A 107 -2.27 -7.50 1.78
N ILE A 108 -2.84 -7.72 2.98
CA ILE A 108 -3.54 -8.95 3.38
C ILE A 108 -5.03 -8.89 3.05
N LYS A 109 -5.73 -7.81 3.37
CA LYS A 109 -7.17 -7.64 3.06
C LYS A 109 -7.41 -7.52 1.56
N GLY A 110 -6.41 -7.03 0.83
CA GLY A 110 -6.30 -7.19 -0.62
C GLY A 110 -6.16 -8.65 -1.10
N SER A 111 -6.24 -9.67 -0.23
CA SER A 111 -6.25 -11.10 -0.57
C SER A 111 -7.64 -11.75 -0.48
N SER A 112 -8.67 -11.06 0.03
CA SER A 112 -10.03 -11.63 0.02
C SER A 112 -10.48 -11.78 -1.44
N GLN A 113 -10.74 -13.02 -1.84
CA GLN A 113 -11.34 -13.39 -3.12
C GLN A 113 -12.72 -12.76 -3.26
#